data_AF-A0A9E3WI64-F1
#
_entry.id   AF-A0A9E3WI64-F1
#
_cell.length_a   1.000
_cell.length_b   1.000
_cell.length_c   1.000
_cell.angle_alpha   90.00
_cell.angle_beta   90.00
_cell.angle_gamma   90.00
#
_symmetry.space_group_name_H-M   'P 1'
#
loop_
_entity.id
_entity.type
_entity.pdbx_description
1 polymer ?
#
loop_
_entity_poly.entity_id
_entity_poly.type
_entity_poly.pdbx_seq_one_letter_code
_entity_poly.pdbx_strand_id
1 'polypeptide(L)'
;MSKRERQREAAPGARSGGGGTPDTRAWIARAAILAGIGVLIYMNGAVLRQARESRTDLGDRLGQVEARVAQLGTKVDAAARSTPPRSGPDPDKVYTVRTEGSPAEGPASAPVVIAEFSDFQ
;
A
#
# COMPACT_ATOMS: atom_id res chain seq x y z
N MET A 1 94.87 39.89 -10.92
CA MET A 1 94.05 40.57 -11.95
C MET A 1 93.70 39.57 -13.04
N SER A 2 92.40 39.41 -13.30
CA SER A 2 91.77 38.97 -14.56
C SER A 2 92.06 37.57 -15.15
N LYS A 3 91.21 36.60 -14.79
CA LYS A 3 90.75 35.53 -15.71
C LYS A 3 89.41 34.99 -15.21
N ARG A 4 88.45 35.91 -15.11
CA ARG A 4 87.02 35.60 -14.94
C ARG A 4 86.32 36.05 -16.21
N GLU A 5 85.33 35.24 -16.58
CA GLU A 5 84.23 35.55 -17.50
C GLU A 5 84.49 35.49 -19.00
N ARG A 6 83.51 34.84 -19.64
CA ARG A 6 83.32 34.58 -21.07
C ARG A 6 84.10 33.34 -21.53
N GLN A 7 83.47 32.26 -21.98
CA GLN A 7 82.15 32.14 -22.57
C GLN A 7 81.94 30.66 -22.94
N ARG A 8 80.67 30.27 -23.11
CA ARG A 8 80.12 29.05 -23.74
C ARG A 8 79.83 27.91 -22.76
N GLU A 9 78.60 27.84 -22.26
CA GLU A 9 77.43 27.22 -22.92
C GLU A 9 77.51 25.70 -22.89
N ALA A 10 76.77 25.07 -21.97
CA ALA A 10 76.15 23.77 -22.18
C ALA A 10 75.06 23.51 -21.11
N ALA A 11 73.81 23.53 -21.58
CA ALA A 11 72.66 22.75 -21.13
C ALA A 11 72.04 22.99 -19.73
N PRO A 12 70.78 23.48 -19.68
CA PRO A 12 69.89 23.16 -18.56
C PRO A 12 69.58 21.66 -18.60
N GLY A 13 70.19 20.92 -17.67
CA GLY A 13 69.95 19.49 -17.48
C GLY A 13 68.49 19.21 -17.11
N ALA A 14 67.80 18.58 -18.06
CA ALA A 14 66.66 17.70 -17.87
C ALA A 14 65.49 18.23 -17.03
N ARG A 15 64.54 18.87 -17.74
CA ARG A 15 63.13 18.59 -17.49
C ARG A 15 62.95 17.07 -17.56
N SER A 16 62.78 16.39 -16.43
CA SER A 16 62.19 15.06 -16.43
C SER A 16 60.71 15.24 -16.76
N GLY A 17 60.43 15.34 -18.07
CA GLY A 17 59.10 15.11 -18.58
C GLY A 17 58.71 13.70 -18.17
N GLY A 18 57.94 13.60 -17.09
CA GLY A 18 57.21 12.39 -16.73
C GLY A 18 56.19 12.13 -17.82
N GLY A 19 56.65 11.55 -18.93
CA GLY A 19 55.82 10.86 -19.90
C GLY A 19 55.26 9.63 -19.19
N GLY A 20 54.29 9.83 -18.31
CA GLY A 20 53.50 8.76 -17.74
C GLY A 20 52.79 8.09 -18.90
N THR A 21 53.25 6.90 -19.25
CA THR A 21 52.45 5.98 -20.05
C THR A 21 51.07 5.92 -19.40
N PRO A 22 49.97 6.05 -20.17
CA PRO A 22 48.65 5.93 -19.58
C PRO A 22 48.58 4.56 -18.92
N ASP A 23 48.48 4.54 -17.60
CA ASP A 23 48.23 3.33 -16.84
C ASP A 23 46.81 2.89 -17.23
N THR A 24 46.76 2.04 -18.26
CA THR A 24 45.52 1.52 -18.86
C THR A 24 44.67 0.84 -17.81
N ARG A 25 45.27 0.26 -16.76
CA ARG A 25 44.55 -0.31 -15.62
C ARG A 25 43.86 0.76 -14.77
N ALA A 26 44.53 1.87 -14.50
CA ALA A 26 43.94 3.00 -13.77
C ALA A 26 42.81 3.67 -14.57
N TRP A 27 42.94 3.77 -15.89
CA TRP A 27 41.89 4.30 -16.76
C TRP A 27 40.67 3.38 -16.82
N ILE A 28 40.87 2.06 -16.99
CA ILE A 28 39.78 1.06 -16.98
C ILE A 28 39.05 1.08 -15.62
N ALA A 29 39.77 1.16 -14.50
CA ALA A 29 39.17 1.23 -13.17
C ALA A 29 38.28 2.48 -12.99
N ARG A 30 38.72 3.65 -13.46
CA ARG A 30 37.92 4.89 -13.42
C ARG A 30 36.70 4.81 -14.33
N ALA A 31 36.84 4.23 -15.53
CA ALA A 31 35.73 4.02 -16.44
C ALA A 31 34.66 3.10 -15.83
N ALA A 32 35.07 2.03 -15.14
CA ALA A 32 34.17 1.12 -14.44
C ALA A 32 33.41 1.82 -13.29
N ILE A 33 34.07 2.68 -12.51
CA ILE A 33 33.43 3.46 -11.45
C ILE A 33 32.39 4.43 -12.02
N LEU A 34 32.73 5.14 -13.10
CA LEU A 34 31.81 6.08 -13.75
C LEU A 34 30.59 5.35 -14.34
N ALA A 35 30.80 4.18 -14.93
CA ALA A 35 29.71 3.33 -15.40
C ALA A 35 28.81 2.88 -14.24
N GLY A 36 29.39 2.44 -13.12
CA GLY A 36 28.65 2.06 -11.91
C GLY A 36 27.82 3.22 -11.33
N ILE A 37 28.40 4.43 -11.25
CA ILE A 37 27.68 5.63 -10.82
C ILE A 37 26.55 5.98 -11.78
N GLY A 38 26.78 5.87 -13.09
CA GLY A 38 25.75 6.08 -14.11
C GLY A 38 24.56 5.15 -13.93
N VAL A 39 24.81 3.86 -13.66
CA VAL A 39 23.76 2.86 -13.37
C VAL A 39 22.99 3.22 -12.10
N LEU A 40 23.67 3.62 -11.03
CA LEU A 40 23.01 4.01 -9.78
C LEU A 40 22.13 5.26 -9.94
N ILE A 41 22.61 6.28 -10.66
CA ILE A 41 21.82 7.48 -10.97
C ILE A 41 20.59 7.12 -11.80
N TYR A 42 20.76 6.26 -12.81
CA TYR A 42 19.66 5.78 -13.64
C TYR A 42 18.61 5.02 -12.81
N MET A 43 19.04 4.08 -11.96
CA MET A 43 18.14 3.27 -11.14
C MET A 43 17.39 4.14 -10.11
N ASN A 44 18.07 5.10 -9.48
CA ASN A 44 17.44 6.06 -8.57
C ASN A 44 16.41 6.94 -9.31
N GLY A 45 16.75 7.41 -10.52
CA GLY A 45 15.83 8.17 -11.37
C GLY A 45 14.60 7.36 -11.81
N ALA A 46 14.78 6.09 -12.14
CA ALA A 46 13.69 5.18 -12.52
C ALA A 46 12.70 4.97 -11.37
N VAL A 47 13.20 4.75 -10.15
CA VAL A 47 12.36 4.61 -8.93
C VAL A 47 11.53 5.87 -8.67
N LEU A 48 12.11 7.06 -8.85
CA LEU A 48 11.41 8.33 -8.71
C LEU A 48 10.32 8.54 -9.78
N ARG A 49 10.52 8.05 -11.01
CA ARG A 49 9.47 8.09 -12.05
C ARG A 49 8.35 7.11 -11.71
N GLN A 50 8.68 5.89 -11.32
CA GLN A 50 7.71 4.87 -10.97
C GLN A 50 6.87 5.26 -9.75
N ALA A 51 7.48 5.91 -8.75
CA ALA A 51 6.76 6.45 -7.60
C ALA A 51 5.79 7.59 -7.96
N ARG A 52 6.03 8.33 -9.05
CA ARG A 52 5.10 9.36 -9.53
C ARG A 52 3.89 8.74 -10.23
N GLU A 53 4.11 7.71 -11.04
CA GLU A 53 3.03 7.00 -11.75
C GLU A 53 2.08 6.30 -10.77
N SER A 54 2.60 5.63 -9.74
CA SER A 54 1.76 4.99 -8.73
C SER A 54 0.91 5.98 -7.94
N ARG A 55 1.39 7.21 -7.73
CA ARG A 55 0.61 8.26 -7.03
C ARG A 55 -0.60 8.71 -7.85
N THR A 56 -0.44 8.84 -9.17
CA THR A 56 -1.53 9.23 -10.06
C THR A 56 -2.60 8.14 -10.14
N ASP A 57 -2.19 6.88 -10.36
CA ASP A 57 -3.12 5.73 -10.43
C ASP A 57 -3.90 5.56 -9.11
N LEU A 58 -3.25 5.73 -7.95
CA LEU A 58 -3.95 5.69 -6.66
C LEU A 58 -4.96 6.83 -6.52
N GLY A 59 -4.63 8.05 -6.96
CA GLY A 59 -5.55 9.18 -6.95
C GLY A 59 -6.80 8.92 -7.78
N ASP A 60 -6.61 8.41 -9.00
CA ASP A 60 -7.70 8.08 -9.92
C ASP A 60 -8.61 6.98 -9.36
N ARG A 61 -8.01 5.94 -8.77
CA ARG A 61 -8.75 4.85 -8.11
C ARG A 61 -9.53 5.34 -6.90
N LEU A 62 -8.95 6.19 -6.07
CA LEU A 62 -9.63 6.77 -4.90
C LEU A 62 -10.83 7.59 -5.34
N GLY A 63 -10.68 8.44 -6.37
CA GLY A 63 -11.79 9.20 -6.93
C GLY A 63 -12.90 8.30 -7.51
N GLN A 64 -12.53 7.20 -8.16
CA GLN A 64 -13.50 6.22 -8.65
C GLN A 64 -14.25 5.52 -7.52
N VAL A 65 -13.56 5.15 -6.43
CA VAL A 65 -14.18 4.55 -5.25
C VAL A 65 -15.15 5.54 -4.61
N GLU A 66 -14.76 6.80 -4.44
CA GLU A 66 -15.63 7.86 -3.89
C GLU A 66 -16.89 8.05 -4.73
N ALA A 67 -16.75 8.12 -6.06
CA ALA A 67 -17.90 8.22 -6.97
C ALA A 67 -18.85 7.02 -6.86
N ARG A 68 -18.32 5.79 -6.73
CA ARG A 68 -19.12 4.59 -6.53
C ARG A 68 -19.84 4.60 -5.18
N VAL A 69 -19.17 5.03 -4.11
CA VAL A 69 -19.77 5.16 -2.77
C VAL A 69 -20.91 6.17 -2.80
N ALA A 70 -20.72 7.34 -3.41
CA ALA A 70 -21.78 8.33 -3.58
C ALA A 70 -22.98 7.77 -4.38
N GLN A 71 -22.71 7.07 -5.49
CA GLN A 71 -23.76 6.45 -6.29
C GLN A 71 -24.52 5.36 -5.51
N LEU A 72 -23.81 4.53 -4.74
CA LEU A 72 -24.42 3.53 -3.88
C LEU A 72 -25.30 4.17 -2.80
N GLY A 73 -24.82 5.25 -2.17
CA GLY A 73 -25.60 6.02 -1.20
C GLY A 73 -26.93 6.49 -1.78
N THR A 74 -26.90 7.12 -2.97
CA THR A 74 -28.14 7.57 -3.63
C THR A 74 -29.09 6.43 -3.98
N LYS A 75 -28.58 5.27 -4.40
CA LYS A 75 -29.38 4.07 -4.69
C LYS A 75 -29.99 3.47 -3.43
N VAL A 76 -29.22 3.38 -2.35
CA VAL A 76 -29.69 2.86 -1.06
C VAL A 76 -30.75 3.78 -0.48
N ASP A 77 -30.56 5.09 -0.53
CA ASP A 77 -31.56 6.07 -0.08
C ASP A 77 -32.85 5.98 -0.91
N ALA A 78 -32.73 5.83 -2.22
CA ALA A 78 -33.88 5.62 -3.09
C ALA A 78 -34.61 4.31 -2.75
N ALA A 79 -33.85 3.22 -2.52
CA ALA A 79 -34.40 1.93 -2.14
C ALA A 79 -35.10 1.97 -0.76
N ALA A 80 -34.52 2.68 0.20
CA ALA A 80 -35.09 2.89 1.53
C ALA A 80 -36.41 3.65 1.47
N ARG A 81 -36.51 4.69 0.62
CA ARG A 81 -37.78 5.41 0.40
C ARG A 81 -38.85 4.55 -0.29
N SER A 82 -38.45 3.53 -1.05
CA SER A 82 -39.37 2.65 -1.79
C SER A 82 -39.81 1.40 -1.02
N THR A 83 -39.19 1.08 0.12
CA THR A 83 -39.52 -0.13 0.88
C THR A 83 -40.52 0.22 1.99
N PRO A 84 -41.75 -0.33 1.99
CA PRO A 84 -42.66 -0.15 3.12
C PRO A 84 -42.02 -0.74 4.39
N PRO A 85 -42.22 -0.13 5.57
CA PRO A 85 -41.65 -0.64 6.81
C PRO A 85 -42.10 -2.08 7.01
N ARG A 86 -41.15 -3.01 7.02
CA ARG A 86 -41.40 -4.39 7.42
C ARG A 86 -41.71 -4.34 8.92
N SER A 87 -43.00 -4.28 9.26
CA SER A 87 -43.41 -4.51 10.64
C SER A 87 -42.96 -5.92 11.00
N GLY A 88 -42.07 -6.02 11.98
CA GLY A 88 -41.71 -7.30 12.58
C GLY A 88 -42.95 -7.95 13.21
N PRO A 89 -42.83 -9.20 13.67
CA PRO A 89 -43.88 -9.80 14.49
C PRO A 89 -44.24 -8.84 15.62
N ASP A 90 -45.54 -8.55 15.75
CA ASP A 90 -46.07 -7.67 16.77
C ASP A 90 -45.57 -8.12 18.17
N PRO A 91 -44.83 -7.26 18.91
CA PRO A 91 -44.26 -7.62 20.20
C PRO A 91 -45.34 -7.93 21.25
N ASP A 92 -46.55 -7.41 21.07
CA ASP A 92 -47.67 -7.60 22.00
C ASP A 92 -48.58 -8.76 21.58
N LYS A 93 -48.19 -9.52 20.55
CA LYS A 93 -48.98 -10.63 20.06
C LYS A 93 -49.01 -11.78 21.06
N VAL A 94 -50.19 -12.00 21.64
CA VAL A 94 -50.48 -13.15 22.49
C VAL A 94 -50.75 -14.39 21.62
N TYR A 95 -50.00 -15.46 21.86
CA TYR A 95 -50.19 -16.75 21.18
C TYR A 95 -50.88 -17.74 22.11
N THR A 96 -51.99 -18.33 21.63
CA THR A 96 -52.69 -19.39 22.35
C THR A 96 -51.94 -20.71 22.20
N VAL A 97 -51.56 -21.34 23.32
CA VAL A 97 -51.02 -22.70 23.35
C VAL A 97 -52.15 -23.67 23.66
N ARG A 98 -52.31 -24.72 22.83
CA ARG A 98 -53.28 -25.79 23.08
C ARG A 98 -52.61 -26.87 23.93
N THR A 99 -53.05 -27.01 25.17
CA THR A 99 -52.52 -28.00 26.13
C THR A 99 -53.41 -29.23 26.29
N GLU A 100 -54.54 -29.29 25.57
CA GLU A 100 -55.51 -30.38 25.67
C GLU A 100 -54.90 -31.69 25.16
N GLY A 101 -54.89 -32.73 26.02
CA GLY A 101 -54.30 -34.02 25.71
C GLY A 101 -52.77 -34.09 25.84
N SER A 102 -52.09 -33.00 26.20
CA SER A 102 -50.65 -32.98 26.43
C SER A 102 -50.29 -33.63 27.78
N PRO A 103 -49.12 -34.30 27.89
CA PRO A 103 -48.59 -34.69 29.19
C PRO A 103 -48.43 -33.47 30.10
N ALA A 104 -48.84 -33.61 31.36
CA ALA A 104 -48.78 -32.53 32.33
C ALA A 104 -48.22 -33.03 33.66
N GLU A 105 -47.40 -32.19 34.29
CA GLU A 105 -46.88 -32.43 35.63
C GLU A 105 -47.37 -31.33 36.57
N GLY A 106 -47.95 -31.74 37.71
CA GLY A 106 -48.45 -30.84 38.75
C GLY A 106 -49.97 -30.68 38.80
N PRO A 107 -50.48 -29.80 39.68
CA PRO A 107 -51.90 -29.61 39.89
C PRO A 107 -52.61 -28.92 38.72
N ALA A 108 -53.77 -29.44 38.30
CA ALA A 108 -54.58 -28.83 37.24
C ALA A 108 -55.13 -27.43 37.60
N SER A 109 -55.21 -27.10 38.89
CA SER A 109 -55.66 -25.80 39.39
C SER A 109 -54.50 -24.85 39.72
N ALA A 110 -53.31 -25.09 39.17
CA ALA A 110 -52.16 -24.21 39.39
C ALA A 110 -52.45 -22.79 38.84
N PRO A 111 -52.07 -21.73 39.57
CA PRO A 111 -52.29 -20.35 39.14
C PRO A 111 -51.41 -19.94 37.94
N VAL A 112 -50.34 -20.69 37.68
CA VAL A 112 -49.43 -20.49 36.55
C VAL A 112 -49.15 -21.85 35.91
N VAL A 113 -49.24 -21.90 34.58
CA VAL A 113 -48.94 -23.09 33.77
C VAL A 113 -47.79 -22.75 32.84
N ILE A 114 -46.76 -23.59 32.81
CA ILE A 114 -45.61 -23.47 31.91
C ILE A 114 -45.77 -24.53 30.82
N ALA A 115 -45.74 -24.11 29.56
CA ALA A 115 -45.76 -25.03 28.41
C ALA A 115 -44.34 -25.13 27.81
N GLU A 116 -43.77 -26.33 27.80
CA GLU A 116 -42.47 -26.62 27.21
C GLU A 116 -42.64 -27.26 25.82
N PHE A 117 -41.79 -26.85 24.88
CA PHE A 117 -41.70 -27.46 23.55
C PHE A 117 -40.31 -28.09 23.42
N SER A 118 -40.25 -29.42 23.38
CA SER A 118 -39.01 -30.19 23.30
C SER A 118 -39.03 -31.06 22.04
N ASP A 119 -37.87 -31.20 21.40
CA ASP A 119 -37.64 -32.08 20.25
C ASP A 119 -36.50 -33.02 20.62
N PHE A 120 -36.76 -34.33 20.60
CA PHE A 120 -35.78 -35.35 20.98
C PHE A 120 -35.23 -35.99 19.71
N GLN A 121 -33.95 -35.74 19.43
CA GLN A 121 -33.21 -36.35 18.30
C GLN A 121 -32.64 -37.72 18.67
#